data_AF-A0A3D2A316-F1
#
_entry.id   AF-A0A3D2A316-F1
#
_cell.length_a   1.000
_cell.length_b   1.000
_cell.length_c   1.000
_cell.angle_alpha   90.00
_cell.angle_beta   90.00
_cell.angle_gamma   90.00
#
_symmetry.space_group_name_H-M   'P 1'
#
loop_
_entity.id
_entity.type
_entity.pdbx_description
1 polymer ?
#
loop_
_entity_poly.entity_id
_entity_poly.type
_entity_poly.pdbx_seq_one_letter_code
_entity_poly.pdbx_strand_id
1 'polypeptide(L)'
;MGILIGVIIVLFVLGSMMALKPNGIDQRLDKLRMTARRLQLNPKLVSCPDWIKGRDNEYGRGMLGQYCLILDDIQLPHARYQVIDGQWRPDSSFVDTSADDSKLVVPSAIRATHSRPVIKPANFTLDRAPLDLPASIEPFVKGLLTKANSIVIYWEDIAYVRPATNPAYQQKMIETDLLVLKANLDKWARQMQKNP
;
A
#
# COMPACT_ATOMS: atom_id res chain seq x y z
N MET A 1 17.04 -54.35 17.39
CA MET A 1 16.98 -53.71 16.06
C MET A 1 15.64 -53.04 15.75
N GLY A 2 14.48 -53.62 16.10
CA GLY A 2 13.16 -53.02 15.81
C GLY A 2 12.84 -51.70 16.53
N ILE A 3 13.33 -51.49 17.76
CA ILE A 3 13.07 -50.26 18.54
C ILE A 3 13.70 -49.03 17.89
N LEU A 4 14.94 -49.16 17.39
CA LEU A 4 15.65 -48.07 16.68
C LEU A 4 14.90 -47.64 15.42
N ILE A 5 14.40 -48.61 14.66
CA ILE A 5 13.61 -48.37 13.44
C ILE A 5 12.30 -47.65 13.79
N GLY A 6 11.61 -48.09 14.87
CA GLY A 6 10.40 -47.44 15.36
C GLY A 6 10.63 -45.98 15.78
N VAL A 7 11.72 -45.70 16.51
CA VAL A 7 12.08 -44.34 16.95
C VAL A 7 12.37 -43.43 15.75
N ILE A 8 13.06 -43.94 14.73
CA ILE A 8 13.35 -43.16 13.50
C ILE A 8 12.05 -42.80 12.76
N ILE A 9 11.10 -43.74 12.63
CA ILE A 9 9.82 -43.48 11.96
C ILE A 9 9.02 -42.42 12.72
N VAL A 10 8.95 -42.51 14.05
CA VAL A 10 8.24 -41.53 14.88
C VAL A 10 8.88 -40.14 14.77
N LEU A 11 10.21 -40.04 14.83
CA LEU A 11 10.92 -38.77 14.64
C LEU A 11 10.72 -38.20 13.23
N PHE A 12 10.71 -39.05 12.21
CA PHE A 12 10.47 -38.62 10.83
C PHE A 12 9.06 -38.08 10.63
N VAL A 13 8.04 -38.75 11.19
CA VAL A 13 6.64 -38.29 11.13
C VAL A 13 6.44 -37.00 11.93
N LEU A 14 7.04 -36.88 13.13
CA LEU A 14 6.98 -35.65 13.93
C LEU A 14 7.71 -34.48 13.25
N GLY A 15 8.89 -34.74 12.67
CA GLY A 15 9.65 -33.75 11.91
C GLY A 15 8.90 -33.29 10.66
N SER A 16 8.23 -34.22 9.97
CA SER A 16 7.40 -33.92 8.79
C SER A 16 6.18 -33.07 9.16
N MET A 17 5.54 -33.34 10.30
CA MET A 17 4.41 -32.52 10.78
C MET A 17 4.83 -31.11 11.21
N MET A 18 6.02 -30.94 11.81
CA MET A 18 6.53 -29.61 12.16
C MET A 18 6.90 -28.78 10.93
N ALA A 19 7.44 -29.40 9.88
CA ALA A 19 7.70 -28.73 8.61
C ALA A 19 6.42 -28.23 7.90
N LEU A 20 5.29 -28.89 8.14
CA LEU A 20 3.99 -28.55 7.57
C LEU A 20 3.23 -27.49 8.38
N LYS A 21 3.72 -27.07 9.57
CA LYS A 21 3.00 -26.09 10.37
C LYS A 21 2.97 -24.75 9.63
N PRO A 22 1.81 -24.31 9.15
CA PRO A 22 1.71 -23.05 8.43
C PRO A 22 2.15 -21.92 9.37
N ASN A 23 3.03 -21.06 8.87
CA ASN A 23 3.50 -19.91 9.61
C ASN A 23 2.29 -19.04 9.95
N GLY A 24 2.04 -18.84 11.25
CA GLY A 24 0.83 -18.15 11.72
C GLY A 24 0.74 -16.70 11.23
N ILE A 25 1.87 -16.09 10.85
CA ILE A 25 1.92 -14.76 10.24
C ILE A 25 1.29 -14.80 8.84
N ASP A 26 1.63 -15.80 8.03
CA ASP A 26 1.14 -15.90 6.65
C ASP A 26 -0.37 -16.15 6.60
N GLN A 27 -0.90 -16.97 7.52
CA GLN A 27 -2.36 -17.17 7.65
C GLN A 27 -3.09 -15.87 8.01
N ARG A 28 -2.52 -15.06 8.89
CA ARG A 28 -3.12 -13.80 9.32
C ARG A 28 -3.03 -12.74 8.24
N LEU A 29 -1.92 -12.71 7.51
CA LEU A 29 -1.71 -11.82 6.36
C LEU A 29 -2.67 -12.18 5.23
N ASP A 30 -2.85 -13.47 4.95
CA ASP A 30 -3.82 -13.95 3.97
C ASP A 30 -5.24 -13.51 4.35
N LYS A 31 -5.62 -13.67 5.62
CA LYS A 31 -6.93 -13.20 6.11
C LYS A 31 -7.10 -11.68 5.97
N LEU A 32 -6.07 -10.88 6.30
CA LEU A 32 -6.09 -9.42 6.10
C LEU A 32 -6.37 -9.09 4.63
N ARG A 33 -5.64 -9.72 3.71
CA ARG A 33 -5.79 -9.49 2.27
C ARG A 33 -7.14 -9.97 1.74
N MET A 34 -7.65 -11.09 2.24
CA MET A 34 -8.98 -11.58 1.88
C MET A 34 -10.09 -10.64 2.37
N THR A 35 -10.00 -10.13 3.60
CA THR A 35 -10.94 -9.11 4.10
C THR A 35 -10.84 -7.81 3.31
N ALA A 36 -9.64 -7.36 2.96
CA ALA A 36 -9.45 -6.18 2.12
C ALA A 36 -10.11 -6.34 0.75
N ARG A 37 -9.92 -7.48 0.08
CA ARG A 37 -10.59 -7.79 -1.20
C ARG A 37 -12.11 -7.77 -1.06
N ARG A 38 -12.65 -8.30 0.03
CA ARG A 38 -14.09 -8.25 0.32
C ARG A 38 -14.61 -6.81 0.43
N LEU A 39 -13.79 -5.90 0.94
CA LEU A 39 -14.10 -4.47 1.06
C LEU A 39 -13.81 -3.67 -0.23
N GLN A 40 -13.47 -4.35 -1.33
CA GLN A 40 -13.06 -3.77 -2.63
C GLN A 40 -11.72 -3.01 -2.57
N LEU A 41 -10.94 -3.19 -1.52
CA LEU A 41 -9.54 -2.79 -1.51
C LEU A 41 -8.76 -3.89 -2.23
N ASN A 42 -7.97 -3.53 -3.24
CA ASN A 42 -7.15 -4.48 -3.98
C ASN A 42 -5.73 -4.53 -3.38
N PRO A 43 -5.41 -5.51 -2.50
CA PRO A 43 -4.09 -5.64 -1.91
C PRO A 43 -3.11 -6.26 -2.90
N LYS A 44 -1.96 -5.60 -3.06
CA LYS A 44 -0.79 -6.11 -3.78
C LYS A 44 0.45 -5.94 -2.90
N LEU A 45 1.37 -6.88 -2.96
CA LEU A 45 2.67 -6.73 -2.34
C LEU A 45 3.62 -6.15 -3.38
N VAL A 46 4.23 -5.02 -3.08
CA VAL A 46 5.14 -4.33 -3.99
C VAL A 46 6.43 -3.96 -3.26
N SER A 47 7.52 -3.80 -4.02
CA SER A 47 8.74 -3.20 -3.50
C SER A 47 8.45 -1.77 -3.04
N CYS A 48 9.12 -1.34 -1.97
CA CYS A 48 9.07 0.05 -1.53
C CYS A 48 9.37 0.98 -2.72
N PRO A 49 8.46 1.90 -3.07
CA PRO A 49 8.75 2.91 -4.07
C PRO A 49 9.93 3.79 -3.65
N ASP A 50 10.71 4.28 -4.60
CA ASP A 50 11.91 5.09 -4.33
C ASP A 50 11.61 6.41 -3.60
N TRP A 51 10.37 6.89 -3.69
CA TRP A 51 9.91 8.10 -3.00
C TRP A 51 9.44 7.84 -1.56
N ILE A 52 9.29 6.57 -1.13
CA ILE A 52 8.86 6.22 0.22
C ILE A 52 10.07 5.79 1.05
N LYS A 53 10.17 6.31 2.28
CA LYS A 53 11.11 5.81 3.28
C LYS A 53 10.69 4.43 3.76
N GLY A 54 11.55 3.45 3.55
CA GLY A 54 11.37 2.09 4.05
C GLY A 54 11.49 1.99 5.56
N ARG A 55 11.46 0.76 6.07
CA ARG A 55 11.54 0.46 7.52
C ARG A 55 12.85 0.98 8.15
N ASP A 56 13.96 0.90 7.41
CA ASP A 56 15.29 1.25 7.90
C ASP A 56 15.67 2.73 7.66
N ASN A 57 14.68 3.60 7.41
CA ASN A 57 14.86 5.00 7.02
C ASN A 57 15.60 5.18 5.67
N GLU A 58 15.89 4.07 4.97
CA GLU A 58 16.41 4.03 3.61
C GLU A 58 15.26 4.09 2.59
N TYR A 59 15.40 4.94 1.57
CA TYR A 59 14.44 5.05 0.48
C TYR A 59 14.44 3.79 -0.39
N GLY A 60 13.25 3.34 -0.83
CA GLY A 60 13.12 2.24 -1.79
C GLY A 60 13.48 0.84 -1.27
N ARG A 61 13.77 0.68 0.03
CA ARG A 61 14.13 -0.62 0.62
C ARG A 61 12.98 -1.25 1.40
N GLY A 62 12.68 -2.51 1.10
CA GLY A 62 11.67 -3.33 1.76
C GLY A 62 10.49 -3.71 0.87
N MET A 63 9.52 -4.43 1.46
CA MET A 63 8.26 -4.78 0.82
C MET A 63 7.11 -4.08 1.55
N LEU A 64 6.20 -3.47 0.80
CA LEU A 64 5.00 -2.79 1.29
C LEU A 64 3.73 -3.43 0.74
N GLY A 65 2.70 -3.42 1.57
CA GLY A 65 1.33 -3.65 1.14
C GLY A 65 0.82 -2.41 0.41
N GLN A 66 0.46 -2.56 -0.85
CA GLN A 66 -0.27 -1.59 -1.66
C GLN A 66 -1.75 -1.94 -1.65
N TYR A 67 -2.59 -1.04 -1.17
CA TYR A 67 -4.04 -1.25 -1.12
C TYR A 67 -4.69 -0.18 -1.98
N CYS A 68 -5.29 -0.61 -3.08
CA CYS A 68 -5.92 0.28 -4.06
C CYS A 68 -7.43 0.31 -3.87
N LEU A 69 -8.00 1.50 -3.79
CA LEU A 69 -9.43 1.76 -3.87
C LEU A 69 -9.72 2.47 -5.20
N ILE A 70 -10.63 1.91 -5.99
CA ILE A 70 -11.08 2.49 -7.25
C ILE A 70 -12.40 3.20 -6.98
N LEU A 71 -12.49 4.47 -7.36
CA LEU A 71 -13.69 5.29 -7.23
C LEU A 71 -14.19 5.62 -8.65
N ASP A 72 -15.31 5.05 -9.05
CA ASP A 72 -15.83 5.19 -10.43
C ASP A 72 -16.34 6.62 -10.73
N ASP A 73 -16.74 7.36 -9.70
CA ASP A 73 -17.39 8.67 -9.84
C ASP A 73 -16.43 9.88 -9.80
N ILE A 74 -15.11 9.65 -9.65
CA ILE A 74 -14.14 10.73 -9.38
C ILE A 74 -12.88 10.58 -10.22
N GLN A 75 -12.43 11.69 -10.83
CA GLN A 75 -11.08 11.81 -11.40
C GLN A 75 -10.19 12.59 -10.44
N LEU A 76 -9.26 11.88 -9.82
CA LEU A 76 -8.23 12.40 -8.93
C LEU A 76 -6.98 12.78 -9.73
N PRO A 77 -6.35 13.90 -9.37
CA PRO A 77 -5.09 14.28 -9.99
C PRO A 77 -3.98 13.32 -9.55
N HIS A 78 -2.97 13.15 -10.40
CA HIS A 78 -1.84 12.30 -10.07
C HIS A 78 -0.97 13.00 -9.01
N ALA A 79 -0.95 12.48 -7.80
CA ALA A 79 -0.22 13.07 -6.69
C ALA A 79 0.35 11.99 -5.76
N ARG A 80 1.49 12.31 -5.14
CA ARG A 80 2.21 11.46 -4.19
C ARG A 80 2.29 12.17 -2.86
N TYR A 81 1.88 11.49 -1.79
CA TYR A 81 1.96 11.99 -0.42
C TYR A 81 2.71 11.00 0.45
N GLN A 82 3.65 11.51 1.23
CA GLN A 82 4.41 10.75 2.23
C GLN A 82 3.87 11.08 3.62
N VAL A 83 3.95 10.12 4.54
CA VAL A 83 3.66 10.38 5.95
C VAL A 83 4.92 10.89 6.63
N ILE A 84 4.89 12.14 7.11
CA ILE A 84 5.97 12.75 7.88
C ILE A 84 5.35 13.36 9.13
N ASP A 85 5.79 12.92 10.31
CA ASP A 85 5.30 13.36 11.62
C ASP A 85 3.77 13.19 11.80
N GLY A 86 3.19 12.10 11.28
CA GLY A 86 1.74 11.83 11.37
C GLY A 86 0.87 12.69 10.44
N GLN A 87 1.48 13.45 9.54
CA GLN A 87 0.79 14.29 8.57
C GLN A 87 1.13 13.88 7.14
N TRP A 88 0.17 14.07 6.24
CA TRP A 88 0.40 13.95 4.81
C TRP A 88 1.25 15.12 4.33
N ARG A 89 2.38 14.83 3.68
CA ARG A 89 3.21 15.82 2.98
C ARG A 89 3.34 15.44 1.51
N PRO A 90 2.97 16.32 0.57
CA PRO A 90 3.13 16.05 -0.85
C PRO A 90 4.61 15.97 -1.20
N ASP A 91 4.95 15.05 -2.10
CA ASP A 91 6.30 14.99 -2.66
C ASP A 91 6.47 16.13 -3.66
N SER A 92 7.16 17.19 -3.25
CA SER A 92 7.43 18.37 -4.08
C SER A 92 8.33 18.06 -5.29
N SER A 93 9.02 16.91 -5.29
CA SER A 93 9.83 16.46 -6.42
C SER A 93 9.02 15.72 -7.49
N PHE A 94 7.75 15.44 -7.22
CA PHE A 94 6.91 14.68 -8.13
C PHE A 94 6.53 15.52 -9.35
N VAL A 95 7.18 15.22 -10.48
CA VAL A 95 6.82 15.71 -11.82
C VAL A 95 5.97 14.64 -12.49
N ASP A 96 4.69 14.92 -12.68
CA ASP A 96 3.81 14.05 -13.48
C ASP A 96 4.34 14.02 -14.93
N THR A 97 5.03 12.93 -15.28
CA THR A 97 5.52 12.68 -16.65
C THR A 97 4.49 11.90 -17.47
N SER A 98 3.25 11.72 -16.97
CA SER A 98 2.17 11.17 -17.79
C SER A 98 1.92 12.11 -18.96
N ALA A 99 2.46 11.73 -20.13
CA ALA A 99 2.15 12.38 -21.38
C ALA A 99 0.64 12.42 -21.52
N ASP A 100 0.12 13.63 -21.75
CA ASP A 100 -1.27 13.84 -22.09
C ASP A 100 -1.52 13.14 -23.44
N ASP A 101 -2.00 11.89 -23.40
CA ASP A 101 -2.25 11.05 -24.58
C ASP A 101 -3.48 11.53 -25.39
N SER A 102 -3.96 12.74 -25.11
CA SER A 102 -5.13 13.35 -25.75
C SER A 102 -4.80 14.11 -27.05
N LYS A 103 -3.61 13.91 -27.63
CA LYS A 103 -3.31 14.39 -28.99
C LYS A 103 -2.41 13.45 -29.77
N LEU A 104 -3.02 12.41 -30.34
CA LEU A 104 -2.47 11.68 -31.49
C LEU A 104 -2.37 12.66 -32.68
N VAL A 105 -1.27 13.42 -32.75
CA VAL A 105 -0.92 14.21 -33.92
C VAL A 105 -0.42 13.26 -34.99
N VAL A 106 -1.26 13.07 -36.01
CA VAL A 106 -0.99 12.37 -37.27
C VAL A 106 0.41 12.72 -37.81
N PRO A 107 1.19 11.75 -38.32
CA PRO A 107 2.56 12.00 -38.73
C PRO A 107 2.58 12.77 -40.05
N SER A 108 2.87 14.06 -39.99
CA SER A 108 3.49 14.76 -41.12
C SER A 108 4.98 14.74 -40.87
N ALA A 109 5.69 13.95 -41.68
CA ALA A 109 7.11 13.74 -41.63
C ALA A 109 7.88 15.05 -41.38
N ILE A 110 8.95 14.97 -40.56
CA ILE A 110 9.96 16.02 -40.35
C ILE A 110 9.56 17.08 -39.29
N ARG A 111 9.54 16.69 -38.01
CA ARG A 111 9.99 17.59 -36.92
C ARG A 111 10.34 16.80 -35.67
N ALA A 112 11.63 16.68 -35.37
CA ALA A 112 12.10 16.33 -34.03
C ALA A 112 11.75 17.49 -33.08
N THR A 113 10.49 17.54 -32.64
CA THR A 113 10.09 18.41 -31.55
C THR A 113 10.34 17.64 -30.27
N HIS A 114 11.37 18.05 -29.54
CA HIS A 114 11.54 17.66 -28.14
C HIS A 114 10.25 18.06 -27.42
N SER A 115 9.38 17.11 -27.12
CA SER A 115 8.23 17.32 -26.24
C SER A 115 8.79 17.68 -24.87
N ARG A 116 8.70 18.95 -24.50
CA ARG A 116 9.02 19.37 -23.13
C ARG A 116 8.03 18.67 -22.21
N PRO A 117 8.47 17.95 -21.17
CA PRO A 117 7.55 17.39 -20.19
C PRO A 117 6.74 18.55 -19.60
N VAL A 118 5.41 18.45 -19.69
CA VAL A 118 4.52 19.41 -19.03
C VAL A 118 4.65 19.15 -17.54
N ILE A 119 5.37 20.03 -16.84
CA ILE A 119 5.53 19.96 -15.39
C ILE A 119 4.18 20.38 -14.79
N LYS A 120 3.31 19.41 -14.49
CA LYS A 120 2.12 19.66 -13.67
C LYS A 120 2.60 19.87 -12.22
N PRO A 121 2.21 20.96 -11.55
CA PRO A 121 2.57 21.19 -10.16
C PRO A 121 2.02 20.06 -9.28
N ALA A 122 2.78 19.68 -8.27
CA ALA A 122 2.32 18.73 -7.26
C ALA A 122 1.02 19.25 -6.63
N ASN A 123 0.03 18.38 -6.44
CA ASN A 123 -1.21 18.77 -5.77
C ASN A 123 -0.93 18.83 -4.26
N PHE A 124 -1.15 20.00 -3.65
CA PHE A 124 -0.91 20.25 -2.22
C PHE A 124 -2.19 20.12 -1.37
N THR A 125 -3.24 19.50 -1.91
CA THR A 125 -4.58 19.53 -1.35
C THR A 125 -4.72 18.79 -0.02
N LEU A 126 -3.92 17.74 0.19
CA LEU A 126 -3.78 17.05 1.47
C LEU A 126 -2.52 17.48 2.26
N ASP A 127 -1.82 18.55 1.88
CA ASP A 127 -0.65 18.98 2.65
C ASP A 127 -1.07 19.34 4.10
N ARG A 128 -0.39 18.74 5.07
CA ARG A 128 -0.65 18.86 6.52
C ARG A 128 -1.97 18.26 7.00
N ALA A 129 -2.68 17.50 6.17
CA ALA A 129 -3.85 16.78 6.62
C ALA A 129 -3.43 15.67 7.62
N PRO A 130 -4.12 15.54 8.77
CA PRO A 130 -3.82 14.47 9.73
C PRO A 130 -4.21 13.10 9.16
N LEU A 131 -3.48 12.06 9.58
CA LEU A 131 -3.75 10.69 9.14
C LEU A 131 -5.09 10.15 9.66
N ASP A 132 -5.55 10.59 10.85
CA ASP A 132 -6.87 10.24 11.43
C ASP A 132 -7.21 8.73 11.31
N LEU A 133 -6.19 7.88 11.40
CA LEU A 133 -6.29 6.42 11.28
C LEU A 133 -6.26 5.78 12.67
N PRO A 134 -6.78 4.55 12.82
CA PRO A 134 -6.67 3.82 14.08
C PRO A 134 -5.21 3.67 14.50
N ALA A 135 -4.91 3.78 15.79
CA ALA A 135 -3.56 3.62 16.35
C ALA A 135 -2.89 2.29 15.96
N SER A 136 -3.69 1.28 15.62
CA SER A 136 -3.23 -0.01 15.10
C SER A 136 -2.63 0.07 13.70
N ILE A 137 -3.11 0.97 12.83
CA ILE A 137 -2.69 1.08 11.42
C ILE A 137 -1.75 2.27 11.20
N GLU A 138 -2.02 3.39 11.87
CA GLU A 138 -1.32 4.67 11.72
C GLU A 138 0.22 4.55 11.63
N PRO A 139 0.92 3.83 12.54
CA PRO A 139 2.39 3.76 12.49
C PRO A 139 2.96 2.98 11.30
N PHE A 140 2.13 2.17 10.63
CA PHE A 140 2.55 1.32 9.52
C PHE A 140 2.32 1.97 8.16
N VAL A 141 1.57 3.07 8.09
CA VAL A 141 1.33 3.79 6.83
C VAL A 141 2.54 4.62 6.46
N LYS A 142 2.95 4.53 5.19
CA LYS A 142 4.14 5.19 4.68
C LYS A 142 3.85 6.22 3.61
N GLY A 143 2.83 5.99 2.78
CA GLY A 143 2.51 6.91 1.69
C GLY A 143 1.14 6.66 1.06
N LEU A 144 0.72 7.62 0.26
CA LEU A 144 -0.52 7.63 -0.51
C LEU A 144 -0.20 8.09 -1.93
N LEU A 145 -0.82 7.46 -2.90
CA LEU A 145 -0.72 7.80 -4.31
C LEU A 145 -2.13 7.91 -4.86
N THR A 146 -2.44 9.03 -5.48
CA THR A 146 -3.66 9.17 -6.28
C THR A 146 -3.31 9.13 -7.75
N LYS A 147 -4.13 8.47 -8.55
CA LYS A 147 -3.97 8.42 -10.01
C LYS A 147 -5.32 8.18 -10.67
N ALA A 148 -5.76 9.12 -11.51
CA ALA A 148 -7.01 9.02 -12.26
C ALA A 148 -8.17 8.66 -11.32
N ASN A 149 -8.82 7.51 -11.49
CA ASN A 149 -9.94 7.09 -10.65
C ASN A 149 -9.53 6.21 -9.46
N SER A 150 -8.27 6.24 -9.04
CA SER A 150 -7.77 5.36 -7.99
C SER A 150 -6.99 6.11 -6.92
N ILE A 151 -7.19 5.70 -5.67
CA ILE A 151 -6.40 6.10 -4.51
C ILE A 151 -5.74 4.84 -3.94
N VAL A 152 -4.44 4.93 -3.73
CA VAL A 152 -3.57 3.82 -3.38
C VAL A 152 -2.83 4.18 -2.10
N ILE A 153 -2.98 3.36 -1.07
CA ILE A 153 -2.22 3.52 0.18
C ILE A 153 -1.10 2.48 0.25
N TYR A 154 0.07 2.93 0.67
CA TYR A 154 1.26 2.12 0.90
C TYR A 154 1.52 2.03 2.40
N TRP A 155 1.54 0.81 2.92
CA TRP A 155 1.71 0.55 4.34
C TRP A 155 2.35 -0.83 4.60
N GLU A 156 2.93 -1.01 5.78
CA GLU A 156 3.58 -2.26 6.18
C GLU A 156 2.56 -3.28 6.72
N ASP A 157 1.81 -3.93 5.83
CA ASP A 157 0.77 -4.92 6.17
C ASP A 157 1.32 -6.12 6.99
N ILE A 158 2.55 -6.55 6.72
CA ILE A 158 3.24 -7.60 7.48
C ILE A 158 3.53 -7.15 8.93
N ALA A 159 3.92 -5.89 9.14
CA ALA A 159 4.24 -5.36 10.47
C ALA A 159 2.97 -5.18 11.31
N TYR A 160 1.84 -4.83 10.67
CA TYR A 160 0.53 -4.79 11.32
C TYR A 160 0.10 -6.16 11.89
N VAL A 161 0.35 -7.24 11.15
CA VAL A 161 -0.08 -8.60 11.50
C VAL A 161 0.83 -9.31 12.52
N ARG A 162 2.09 -8.88 12.59
CA ARG A 162 3.11 -9.52 13.41
C ARG A 162 2.99 -9.08 14.89
N PRO A 163 2.81 -10.00 15.85
CA PRO A 163 2.70 -9.66 17.27
C PRO A 163 3.89 -8.93 17.86
N ALA A 164 5.09 -9.19 17.33
CA ALA A 164 6.31 -8.54 17.80
C ALA A 164 6.33 -7.03 17.53
N THR A 165 5.69 -6.60 16.44
CA THR A 165 5.59 -5.18 16.03
C THR A 165 4.24 -4.57 16.44
N ASN A 166 3.18 -5.37 16.51
CA ASN A 166 1.87 -4.97 16.99
C ASN A 166 1.33 -5.96 18.04
N PRO A 167 1.66 -5.78 19.33
CA PRO A 167 1.17 -6.65 20.40
C PRO A 167 -0.34 -6.53 20.62
N ALA A 168 -0.95 -5.41 20.18
CA ALA A 168 -2.38 -5.16 20.26
C ALA A 168 -3.17 -5.76 19.08
N TYR A 169 -2.52 -6.49 18.16
CA TYR A 169 -3.17 -7.11 17.02
C TYR A 169 -4.30 -8.06 17.46
N GLN A 170 -5.52 -7.75 17.01
CA GLN A 170 -6.68 -8.59 17.21
C GLN A 170 -7.33 -8.92 15.87
N GLN A 171 -7.41 -10.22 15.56
CA GLN A 171 -7.95 -10.70 14.29
C GLN A 171 -9.41 -10.26 14.04
N LYS A 172 -10.18 -10.03 15.11
CA LYS A 172 -11.57 -9.56 15.05
C LYS A 172 -11.67 -8.08 14.66
N MET A 173 -10.65 -7.27 14.96
CA MET A 173 -10.65 -5.84 14.67
C MET A 173 -10.23 -5.53 13.23
N ILE A 174 -9.64 -6.48 12.50
CA ILE A 174 -9.16 -6.27 11.12
C ILE A 174 -10.24 -5.67 10.21
N GLU A 175 -11.46 -6.20 10.28
CA GLU A 175 -12.55 -5.72 9.42
C GLU A 175 -12.95 -4.30 9.77
N THR A 176 -13.04 -3.98 11.06
CA THR A 176 -13.31 -2.63 11.56
C THR A 176 -12.21 -1.64 11.15
N ASP A 177 -10.96 -2.03 11.34
CA ASP A 177 -9.77 -1.25 10.97
C ASP A 177 -9.73 -0.95 9.47
N LEU A 178 -9.99 -1.96 8.62
CA LEU A 178 -10.04 -1.79 7.17
C LEU A 178 -11.25 -0.97 6.70
N LEU A 179 -12.39 -1.06 7.40
CA LEU A 179 -13.56 -0.22 7.12
C LEU A 179 -13.27 1.25 7.38
N VAL A 180 -12.62 1.56 8.51
CA VAL A 180 -12.19 2.94 8.83
C VAL A 180 -11.17 3.43 7.79
N LEU A 181 -10.19 2.59 7.44
CA LEU A 181 -9.21 2.92 6.40
C LEU A 181 -9.89 3.22 5.06
N LYS A 182 -10.85 2.40 4.63
CA LYS A 182 -11.64 2.66 3.42
C LYS A 182 -12.39 3.98 3.49
N ALA A 183 -13.11 4.23 4.58
CA ALA A 183 -13.88 5.47 4.77
C ALA A 183 -12.98 6.72 4.71
N ASN A 184 -11.76 6.63 5.28
CA ASN A 184 -10.79 7.71 5.20
C ASN A 184 -10.24 7.91 3.78
N LEU A 185 -9.97 6.84 3.03
CA LEU A 185 -9.57 6.94 1.62
C LEU A 185 -10.66 7.64 0.79
N ASP A 186 -11.93 7.28 1.00
CA ASP A 186 -13.07 7.94 0.35
C ASP A 186 -13.16 9.43 0.73
N LYS A 187 -12.98 9.76 2.02
CA LYS A 187 -12.97 11.14 2.53
C LYS A 187 -11.86 11.97 1.88
N TRP A 188 -10.64 11.44 1.82
CA TRP A 188 -9.50 12.10 1.18
C TRP A 188 -9.68 12.27 -0.32
N ALA A 189 -10.18 11.26 -1.03
CA ALA A 189 -10.49 11.37 -2.45
C ALA A 189 -11.49 12.50 -2.73
N ARG A 190 -12.58 12.58 -1.94
CA ARG A 190 -13.56 13.67 -2.05
C ARG A 190 -12.99 15.05 -1.70
N GLN A 191 -12.05 15.11 -0.76
CA GLN A 191 -11.38 16.36 -0.39
C GLN A 191 -10.50 16.89 -1.53
N MET A 192 -9.75 16.00 -2.20
CA MET A 192 -8.94 16.38 -3.36
C MET A 192 -9.79 16.86 -4.54
N GLN A 193 -10.99 16.31 -4.73
CA GLN A 193 -11.89 16.74 -5.79
C GLN A 193 -12.43 18.17 -5.57
N LYS A 194 -12.62 18.58 -4.30
CA LYS A 194 -13.19 19.90 -3.97
C LYS A 194 -12.20 21.04 -4.16
N ASN A 195 -10.90 20.78 -4.02
CA ASN A 195 -9.82 21.74 -4.25
C ASN A 195 -8.91 21.24 -5.38
N PRO A 196 -9.31 21.27 -6.66
CA PRO A 196 -8.42 20.89 -7.76
C PRO A 196 -7.22 21.83 -7.91
#